data_AF-A0A1Y4K7A4-F1
#
_entry.id   AF-A0A1Y4K7A4-F1
#
_cell.length_a   1.000
_cell.length_b   1.000
_cell.length_c   1.000
_cell.angle_alpha   90.00
_cell.angle_beta   90.00
_cell.angle_gamma   90.00
#
_symmetry.space_group_name_H-M   'P 1'
#
loop_
_entity.id
_entity.type
_entity.pdbx_description
1 polymer ?
#
loop_
_entity_poly.entity_id
_entity_poly.type
_entity_poly.pdbx_seq_one_letter_code
_entity_poly.pdbx_strand_id
1 'polypeptide(L)'
;MCKDNKNEFLYLIWKDPKTRRNFTVGKLTRGETFKFEYCEEYNDAQKCGWGKLEAFPNEKVYESNILFPVFSSRLPDPKRRDIEKILEKYGLTQYDAYELLKKNGGRLPIDTYEFINPILSDDKTVQREFYIMGIRHLAPCEGRMCSLLPQIHVGDLLQLSPQPENENDSNAIQVNTNKGEHLGYIPRYYNRAILALLSEGLSYSCQVIEINRLGNCSECVKVCFNIPSIAKE
;
A
#
# COMPACT_ATOMS: atom_id res chain seq x y z
N MET A 1 20.63 5.03 -23.84
CA MET A 1 19.58 5.17 -24.87
C MET A 1 18.82 3.83 -24.84
N CYS A 2 17.52 3.71 -24.62
CA CYS A 2 16.38 4.57 -24.92
C CYS A 2 15.47 4.81 -23.68
N LYS A 3 14.66 5.85 -23.83
CA LYS A 3 13.71 6.47 -22.90
C LYS A 3 12.74 5.47 -22.25
N ASP A 4 12.42 5.73 -20.98
CA ASP A 4 11.02 5.87 -20.58
C ASP A 4 10.92 7.01 -19.57
N ASN A 5 10.37 8.13 -20.04
CA ASN A 5 9.97 9.25 -19.19
C ASN A 5 8.64 8.88 -18.52
N LYS A 6 8.59 7.72 -17.85
CA LYS A 6 7.42 7.31 -17.07
C LYS A 6 7.48 8.16 -15.81
N ASN A 7 6.70 9.23 -15.80
CA ASN A 7 6.40 10.01 -14.60
C ASN A 7 6.10 9.03 -13.46
N GLU A 8 6.97 8.98 -12.45
CA GLU A 8 6.72 8.18 -11.25
C GLU A 8 5.61 8.85 -10.46
N PHE A 9 4.65 8.07 -9.98
CA PHE A 9 3.58 8.61 -9.17
C PHE A 9 3.23 7.70 -8.00
N LEU A 10 2.69 8.31 -6.96
CA LEU A 10 2.11 7.67 -5.80
C LEU A 10 0.63 8.00 -5.76
N TYR A 11 -0.18 7.05 -5.34
CA TYR A 11 -1.56 7.36 -4.95
C TYR A 11 -1.62 7.78 -3.49
N LEU A 12 -2.45 8.78 -3.21
CA LEU A 12 -2.88 9.13 -1.88
C LEU A 12 -4.15 8.32 -1.58
N ILE A 13 -4.05 7.47 -0.57
CA ILE A 13 -5.16 6.69 -0.03
C ILE A 13 -5.70 7.43 1.19
N TRP A 14 -7.03 7.56 1.26
CA TRP A 14 -7.73 7.93 2.49
C TRP A 14 -8.49 6.71 3.01
N LYS A 15 -8.27 6.37 4.28
CA LYS A 15 -9.02 5.30 4.93
C LYS A 15 -10.15 5.88 5.76
N ASP A 16 -11.39 5.54 5.41
CA ASP A 16 -12.57 5.99 6.14
C ASP A 16 -12.48 5.56 7.61
N PRO A 17 -12.57 6.49 8.58
CA PRO A 17 -12.55 6.14 9.99
C PRO A 17 -13.72 5.25 10.42
N LYS A 18 -14.87 5.30 9.72
CA LYS A 18 -16.08 4.53 10.06
C LYS A 18 -16.03 3.13 9.47
N THR A 19 -16.03 3.01 8.14
CA THR A 19 -16.08 1.70 7.46
C THR A 19 -14.73 1.02 7.35
N ARG A 20 -13.63 1.76 7.59
CA ARG A 20 -12.24 1.31 7.37
C ARG A 20 -11.93 0.96 5.91
N ARG A 21 -12.80 1.31 4.96
CA ARG A 21 -12.55 1.23 3.52
C ARG A 21 -11.44 2.21 3.12
N ASN A 22 -10.49 1.73 2.33
CA ASN A 22 -9.52 2.56 1.65
C ASN A 22 -10.13 3.11 0.37
N PHE A 23 -9.94 4.40 0.11
CA PHE A 23 -10.30 5.10 -1.11
C PHE A 23 -9.03 5.69 -1.73
N THR A 24 -8.79 5.44 -3.02
CA THR A 24 -7.79 6.21 -3.76
C THR A 24 -8.36 7.60 -4.04
N VAL A 25 -7.78 8.65 -3.46
CA VAL A 25 -8.34 9.99 -3.52
C VAL A 25 -7.48 10.99 -4.29
N GLY A 26 -6.20 10.71 -4.49
CA GLY A 26 -5.34 11.63 -5.24
C GLY A 26 -4.09 10.97 -5.79
N LYS A 27 -3.39 11.69 -6.66
CA LYS A 27 -2.19 11.24 -7.35
C LYS A 27 -1.10 12.29 -7.19
N LEU A 28 0.03 11.89 -6.60
CA LEU A 28 1.24 12.70 -6.50
C LEU A 28 2.25 12.20 -7.54
N THR A 29 2.50 13.03 -8.55
CA THR A 29 3.42 12.72 -9.65
C THR A 29 4.73 13.47 -9.46
N ARG A 30 5.87 12.77 -9.65
CA ARG A 30 7.21 13.35 -9.75
C ARG A 30 7.63 13.38 -11.22
N GLY A 31 7.75 14.58 -11.78
CA GLY A 31 8.31 14.84 -13.11
C GLY A 31 9.30 16.02 -13.04
N GLU A 32 9.30 16.89 -14.05
CA GLU A 32 10.05 18.17 -13.99
C GLU A 32 9.63 19.02 -12.79
N THR A 33 8.33 19.01 -12.49
CA THR A 33 7.73 19.54 -11.27
C THR A 33 6.93 18.45 -10.57
N PHE A 34 6.69 18.62 -9.27
CA PHE A 34 5.71 17.82 -8.55
C PHE A 34 4.31 18.26 -8.92
N LYS A 35 3.45 17.29 -9.23
CA LYS A 35 2.04 17.53 -9.51
C LYS A 35 1.15 16.76 -8.55
N PHE A 36 0.10 17.40 -8.05
CA PHE A 36 -0.95 16.75 -7.27
C PHE A 36 -2.33 17.02 -7.87
N GLU A 37 -3.14 15.99 -8.00
CA GLU A 37 -4.52 16.07 -8.45
C GLU A 37 -5.38 15.04 -7.71
N TYR A 38 -6.68 15.34 -7.55
CA TYR A 38 -7.64 14.35 -7.06
C TYR A 38 -7.98 13.35 -8.18
N CYS A 39 -8.11 12.07 -7.84
CA CYS A 39 -8.34 11.01 -8.83
C CYS A 39 -9.20 9.87 -8.27
N GLU A 40 -9.53 8.93 -9.15
CA GLU A 40 -10.25 7.67 -8.84
C GLU A 40 -11.50 7.86 -7.97
N GLU A 41 -11.43 7.48 -6.70
CA GLU A 41 -12.57 7.34 -5.80
C GLU A 41 -12.82 8.59 -4.95
N TYR A 42 -12.20 9.73 -5.26
CA TYR A 42 -12.32 10.94 -4.44
C TYR A 42 -13.78 11.38 -4.21
N ASN A 43 -14.63 11.28 -5.24
CA ASN A 43 -16.06 11.59 -5.14
C ASN A 43 -16.81 10.65 -4.18
N ASP A 44 -16.46 9.37 -4.18
CA ASP A 44 -17.06 8.38 -3.28
C ASP A 44 -16.57 8.57 -1.84
N ALA A 45 -15.28 8.92 -1.66
CA ALA A 45 -14.76 9.31 -0.36
C ALA A 45 -15.52 10.52 0.22
N GLN A 46 -15.87 11.51 -0.61
CA GLN A 46 -16.67 12.66 -0.17
C GLN A 46 -18.08 12.27 0.29
N LYS A 47 -18.73 11.31 -0.37
CA LYS A 47 -20.02 10.74 0.09
C LYS A 47 -19.88 10.07 1.46
N CYS A 48 -18.69 9.57 1.81
CA CYS A 48 -18.37 9.03 3.13
C CYS A 48 -17.92 10.10 4.15
N GLY A 49 -18.00 11.39 3.81
CA GLY A 49 -17.67 12.51 4.70
C GLY A 49 -16.24 13.00 4.64
N TRP A 50 -15.47 12.59 3.62
CA TRP A 50 -14.12 13.13 3.40
C TRP A 50 -14.16 14.58 2.88
N GLY A 51 -13.43 15.48 3.55
CA GLY A 51 -13.48 16.92 3.29
C GLY A 51 -12.44 17.46 2.29
N LYS A 52 -11.77 16.60 1.51
CA LYS A 52 -10.57 16.94 0.71
C LYS A 52 -9.39 17.37 1.61
N LEU A 53 -8.24 17.66 0.99
CA LEU A 53 -7.09 18.24 1.69
C LEU A 53 -7.22 19.76 1.72
N GLU A 54 -7.05 20.38 2.89
CA GLU A 54 -7.16 21.84 3.07
C GLU A 54 -6.19 22.62 2.16
N ALA A 55 -4.97 22.09 1.95
CA ALA A 55 -3.98 22.69 1.07
C ALA A 55 -4.39 22.70 -0.42
N PHE A 56 -5.39 21.90 -0.79
CA PHE A 56 -5.84 21.68 -2.16
C PHE A 56 -7.37 21.75 -2.24
N PRO A 57 -8.00 22.91 -2.01
CA PRO A 57 -9.47 23.01 -1.87
C PRO A 57 -10.24 22.76 -3.19
N ASN A 58 -9.60 23.01 -4.33
CA ASN A 58 -10.21 22.92 -5.66
C ASN A 58 -9.78 21.67 -6.42
N GLU A 59 -10.64 21.18 -7.32
CA GLU A 59 -10.37 20.08 -8.25
C GLU A 59 -9.58 20.58 -9.47
N LYS A 60 -8.27 20.76 -9.28
CA LYS A 60 -7.34 21.14 -10.34
C LYS A 60 -6.01 20.43 -10.14
N VAL A 61 -5.16 20.50 -11.16
CA VAL A 61 -3.76 20.10 -11.03
C VAL A 61 -2.99 21.20 -10.32
N TYR A 62 -2.37 20.85 -9.19
CA TYR A 62 -1.43 21.70 -8.48
C TYR A 62 -0.02 21.34 -8.91
N GLU A 63 0.83 22.34 -9.12
CA GLU A 63 2.22 22.14 -9.53
C GLU A 63 3.18 22.85 -8.59
N SER A 64 4.35 22.27 -8.35
CA SER A 64 5.38 22.84 -7.48
C SER A 64 6.76 22.30 -7.85
N ASN A 65 7.79 23.15 -7.82
CA ASN A 65 9.18 22.73 -8.03
C ASN A 65 9.74 21.90 -6.86
N ILE A 66 9.08 21.92 -5.72
CA ILE A 66 9.42 21.15 -4.52
C ILE A 66 8.25 20.26 -4.10
N LEU A 67 8.50 19.20 -3.33
CA LEU A 67 7.43 18.40 -2.76
C LEU A 67 6.54 19.30 -1.87
N PHE A 68 5.22 19.21 -2.07
CA PHE A 68 4.27 20.05 -1.34
C PHE A 68 4.46 19.96 0.18
N PRO A 69 4.49 21.09 0.92
CA PRO A 69 4.70 21.10 2.37
C PRO A 69 3.74 20.19 3.17
N VAL A 70 2.49 20.06 2.72
CA VAL A 70 1.49 19.17 3.33
C VAL A 70 1.84 17.67 3.23
N PHE A 71 2.73 17.31 2.30
CA PHE A 71 3.24 15.95 2.14
C PHE A 71 4.62 15.78 2.77
N SER A 72 5.52 16.75 2.60
CA SER A 72 6.86 16.67 3.21
C SER A 72 6.84 16.79 4.73
N SER A 73 5.84 17.46 5.32
CA SER A 73 5.65 17.52 6.78
C SER A 73 5.30 16.16 7.42
N ARG A 74 4.93 15.17 6.60
CA ARG A 74 4.66 13.79 7.04
C ARG A 74 5.94 12.95 7.20
N LEU A 75 7.08 13.50 6.79
CA LEU A 75 8.35 12.80 6.75
C LEU A 75 9.26 13.22 7.91
N PRO A 76 10.20 12.36 8.32
CA PRO A 76 11.22 12.74 9.28
C PRO A 76 12.02 13.95 8.80
N ASP A 77 12.33 14.89 9.72
CA ASP A 77 13.13 16.07 9.40
C ASP A 77 14.53 15.67 8.87
N PRO A 78 14.99 16.19 7.72
CA PRO A 78 16.33 15.95 7.19
C PRO A 78 17.46 16.26 8.18
N LYS A 79 17.24 17.17 9.14
CA LYS A 79 18.22 17.60 10.16
C LYS A 79 18.19 16.76 11.42
N ARG A 80 17.34 15.73 11.49
CA ARG A 80 17.23 14.84 12.66
C ARG A 80 18.57 14.14 12.92
N ARG A 81 19.00 14.06 14.18
CA ARG A 81 20.30 13.50 14.58
C ARG A 81 20.53 12.05 14.11
N ASP A 82 19.46 11.28 13.98
CA ASP A 82 19.45 9.88 13.54
C ASP A 82 18.69 9.71 12.21
N ILE A 83 18.78 10.69 11.30
CA ILE A 83 18.21 10.60 9.95
C ILE A 83 18.86 9.47 9.14
N GLU A 84 20.18 9.31 9.23
CA GLU A 84 20.93 8.27 8.49
C GLU A 84 20.41 6.86 8.79
N LYS A 85 20.09 6.57 10.06
CA LYS A 85 19.51 5.28 10.48
C LYS A 85 18.12 5.04 9.89
N ILE A 86 17.33 6.09 9.69
CA ILE A 86 16.03 5.95 8.99
C ILE A 86 16.25 5.65 7.52
N LEU A 87 17.16 6.40 6.88
CA LEU A 87 17.44 6.22 5.46
C LEU A 87 17.91 4.78 5.21
N GLU A 88 18.83 4.27 6.03
CA GLU A 88 19.30 2.89 5.98
C GLU A 88 18.16 1.86 6.12
N LYS A 89 17.22 2.07 7.07
CA LYS A 89 16.03 1.21 7.23
C LYS A 89 15.19 1.12 5.94
N TYR A 90 15.17 2.18 5.13
CA TYR A 90 14.46 2.22 3.85
C TYR A 90 15.38 1.96 2.64
N GLY A 91 16.65 1.64 2.86
CA GLY A 91 17.63 1.38 1.80
C GLY A 91 17.99 2.64 0.99
N LEU A 92 17.98 3.81 1.62
CA LEU A 92 18.34 5.09 1.03
C LEU A 92 19.72 5.54 1.52
N THR A 93 20.56 6.04 0.62
CA THR A 93 21.90 6.57 0.94
C THR A 93 21.89 8.09 1.15
N GLN A 94 20.89 8.77 0.60
CA GLN A 94 20.70 10.21 0.71
C GLN A 94 19.22 10.52 0.99
N TYR A 95 18.97 11.68 1.59
CA TYR A 95 17.61 12.13 1.84
C TYR A 95 16.91 12.49 0.52
N ASP A 96 15.89 11.72 0.18
CA ASP A 96 14.93 12.04 -0.87
C ASP A 96 13.53 11.92 -0.28
N ALA A 97 12.83 13.05 -0.19
CA ALA A 97 11.50 13.12 0.41
C ALA A 97 10.48 12.25 -0.35
N TYR A 98 10.54 12.21 -1.67
CA TYR A 98 9.61 11.43 -2.47
C TYR A 98 9.88 9.93 -2.32
N GLU A 99 11.14 9.50 -2.34
CA GLU A 99 11.49 8.09 -2.10
C GLU A 99 11.15 7.64 -0.68
N LEU A 100 11.35 8.50 0.32
CA LEU A 100 10.90 8.23 1.68
C LEU A 100 9.39 8.05 1.75
N LEU A 101 8.63 8.95 1.12
CA LEU A 101 7.17 8.89 1.07
C LEU A 101 6.68 7.61 0.37
N LYS A 102 7.32 7.23 -0.74
CA LYS A 102 7.09 6.00 -1.50
C LYS A 102 7.32 4.74 -0.65
N LYS A 103 8.31 4.75 0.25
CA LYS A 103 8.70 3.59 1.05
C LYS A 103 8.02 3.50 2.41
N ASN A 104 7.67 4.62 3.04
CA ASN A 104 7.06 4.63 4.38
C ASN A 104 5.56 4.98 4.40
N GLY A 105 5.03 5.44 3.27
CA GLY A 105 3.63 5.80 3.09
C GLY A 105 3.18 7.10 3.77
N GLY A 106 4.06 7.85 4.43
CA GLY A 106 3.73 9.15 5.05
C GLY A 106 2.61 9.08 6.10
N ARG A 107 2.45 7.92 6.76
CA ARG A 107 1.39 7.67 7.74
C ARG A 107 1.64 8.49 9.01
N LEU A 108 0.60 9.16 9.49
CA LEU A 108 0.61 9.91 10.75
C LEU A 108 -0.38 9.31 11.75
N PRO A 109 -0.13 9.40 13.07
CA PRO A 109 -1.10 8.95 14.09
C PRO A 109 -2.39 9.77 14.15
N ILE A 110 -2.37 10.99 13.61
CA ILE A 110 -3.46 11.97 13.71
C ILE A 110 -4.44 11.93 12.53
N ASP A 111 -4.14 11.17 11.48
CA ASP A 111 -5.01 11.00 10.33
C ASP A 111 -4.97 9.57 9.79
N THR A 112 -5.63 9.35 8.66
CA THR A 112 -5.78 8.03 8.04
C THR A 112 -5.31 8.02 6.58
N TYR A 113 -4.35 8.90 6.24
CA TYR A 113 -3.78 8.96 4.91
C TYR A 113 -2.56 8.04 4.78
N GLU A 114 -2.38 7.50 3.57
CA GLU A 114 -1.22 6.71 3.21
C GLU A 114 -0.87 6.94 1.74
N PHE A 115 0.41 7.12 1.43
CA PHE A 115 0.91 7.10 0.07
C PHE A 115 1.28 5.68 -0.34
N ILE A 116 0.81 5.26 -1.50
CA ILE A 116 1.12 3.93 -2.03
C ILE A 116 1.78 4.05 -3.39
N ASN A 117 2.80 3.22 -3.61
CA ASN A 117 3.35 2.98 -4.93
C ASN A 117 2.43 1.99 -5.65
N PRO A 118 1.69 2.40 -6.69
CA PRO A 118 0.72 1.54 -7.36
C PRO A 118 1.39 0.32 -8.00
N ILE A 119 0.60 -0.72 -8.25
CA ILE A 119 0.93 -1.76 -9.23
C ILE A 119 0.15 -1.40 -10.48
N LEU A 120 0.82 -1.33 -11.63
CA LEU A 120 0.15 -1.10 -12.90
C LEU A 120 -0.09 -2.44 -13.60
N SER A 121 -1.17 -2.53 -14.36
CA SER A 121 -1.51 -3.77 -15.09
C SER A 121 -0.52 -4.11 -16.20
N ASP A 122 0.29 -3.15 -16.66
CA ASP A 122 1.36 -3.35 -17.64
C ASP A 122 2.73 -3.62 -16.98
N ASP A 123 2.82 -3.66 -15.65
CA ASP A 123 4.06 -3.96 -14.93
C ASP A 123 4.42 -5.44 -15.11
N LYS A 124 5.34 -5.73 -16.04
CA LYS A 124 5.87 -7.09 -16.24
C LYS A 124 6.76 -7.57 -15.10
N THR A 125 7.20 -6.66 -14.23
CA THR A 125 7.92 -6.99 -13.02
C THR A 125 7.42 -6.11 -11.88
N VAL A 126 6.95 -6.75 -10.82
CA VAL A 126 6.39 -6.11 -9.62
C VAL A 126 7.11 -6.69 -8.42
N GLN A 127 7.53 -5.79 -7.53
CA GLN A 127 7.87 -6.13 -6.14
C GLN A 127 7.17 -5.12 -5.25
N ARG A 128 6.30 -5.57 -4.37
CA ARG A 128 5.59 -4.70 -3.41
C ARG A 128 5.56 -5.32 -2.03
N GLU A 129 5.84 -4.49 -1.04
CA GLU A 129 5.69 -4.86 0.36
C GLU A 129 4.44 -4.20 0.93
N PHE A 130 3.60 -4.97 1.61
CA PHE A 130 2.42 -4.45 2.27
C PHE A 130 1.97 -5.37 3.40
N TYR A 131 1.15 -4.84 4.30
CA TYR A 131 0.50 -5.63 5.32
C TYR A 131 -0.77 -6.29 4.77
N ILE A 132 -1.03 -7.53 5.20
CA ILE A 132 -2.31 -8.21 4.91
C ILE A 132 -3.43 -7.47 5.64
N MET A 133 -4.49 -7.13 4.92
CA MET A 133 -5.65 -6.41 5.45
C MET A 133 -6.68 -7.39 6.01
N GLY A 134 -7.50 -6.93 6.95
CA GLY A 134 -8.66 -7.70 7.43
C GLY A 134 -8.35 -8.91 8.31
N ILE A 135 -7.10 -9.11 8.77
CA ILE A 135 -6.71 -10.23 9.64
C ILE A 135 -7.65 -10.40 10.83
N ARG A 136 -8.01 -9.30 11.48
CA ARG A 136 -8.88 -9.32 12.67
C ARG A 136 -10.30 -9.85 12.41
N HIS A 137 -10.74 -9.91 11.16
CA HIS A 137 -12.09 -10.35 10.79
C HIS A 137 -12.10 -11.75 10.18
N LEU A 138 -10.99 -12.14 9.53
CA LEU A 138 -10.92 -13.38 8.78
C LEU A 138 -10.10 -14.46 9.47
N ALA A 139 -9.03 -14.07 10.16
CA ALA A 139 -8.21 -15.03 10.87
C ALA A 139 -8.92 -15.48 12.17
N PRO A 140 -8.71 -16.74 12.61
CA PRO A 140 -9.30 -17.26 13.85
C PRO A 140 -8.99 -16.46 15.13
N CYS A 141 -8.02 -15.53 15.08
CA CYS A 141 -7.68 -14.68 16.21
C CYS A 141 -8.72 -13.60 16.55
N GLU A 142 -9.62 -13.28 15.60
CA GLU A 142 -10.65 -12.24 15.72
C GLU A 142 -10.11 -10.86 16.21
N GLY A 143 -8.80 -10.65 16.06
CA GLY A 143 -8.08 -9.50 16.62
C GLY A 143 -8.08 -9.38 18.15
N ARG A 144 -8.40 -10.47 18.87
CA ARG A 144 -8.43 -10.51 20.35
C ARG A 144 -7.29 -11.35 20.92
N MET A 145 -6.97 -12.48 20.29
CA MET A 145 -5.96 -13.43 20.77
C MET A 145 -4.97 -13.78 19.67
N CYS A 146 -3.85 -13.06 19.61
CA CYS A 146 -2.82 -13.28 18.58
C CYS A 146 -2.23 -14.70 18.57
N SER A 147 -2.35 -15.46 19.67
CA SER A 147 -1.97 -16.87 19.74
C SER A 147 -2.81 -17.80 18.85
N LEU A 148 -4.00 -17.35 18.43
CA LEU A 148 -4.90 -18.07 17.54
C LEU A 148 -4.70 -17.69 16.06
N LEU A 149 -3.73 -16.82 15.74
CA LEU A 149 -3.36 -16.60 14.34
C LEU A 149 -2.84 -17.93 13.76
N PRO A 150 -3.17 -18.29 12.50
CA PRO A 150 -2.63 -19.49 11.86
C PRO A 150 -1.11 -19.54 11.98
N GLN A 151 -0.56 -20.75 12.09
CA GLN A 151 0.88 -20.93 12.24
C GLN A 151 1.59 -20.53 10.95
N ILE A 152 2.17 -19.33 10.97
CA ILE A 152 2.95 -18.73 9.89
C ILE A 152 4.32 -18.29 10.42
N HIS A 153 5.32 -18.37 9.56
CA HIS A 153 6.71 -17.98 9.82
C HIS A 153 7.20 -17.03 8.73
N VAL A 154 8.18 -16.21 9.09
CA VAL A 154 8.91 -15.42 8.08
C VAL A 154 9.56 -16.38 7.09
N GLY A 155 9.36 -16.12 5.80
CA GLY A 155 9.79 -16.97 4.69
C GLY A 155 8.67 -17.83 4.09
N ASP A 156 7.54 -18.02 4.80
CA ASP A 156 6.42 -18.79 4.28
C ASP A 156 5.82 -18.16 3.03
N LEU A 157 5.53 -18.99 2.03
CA LEU A 157 4.76 -18.60 0.86
C LEU A 157 3.25 -18.71 1.17
N LEU A 158 2.50 -17.72 0.72
CA LEU A 158 1.05 -17.63 0.87
C LEU A 158 0.36 -17.77 -0.47
N GLN A 159 -0.86 -18.29 -0.44
CA GLN A 159 -1.70 -18.48 -1.62
C GLN A 159 -2.68 -17.32 -1.77
N LEU A 160 -2.89 -16.89 -3.01
CA LEU A 160 -3.85 -15.85 -3.39
C LEU A 160 -5.07 -16.48 -4.06
N SER A 161 -6.26 -16.11 -3.59
CA SER A 161 -7.53 -16.63 -4.10
C SER A 161 -8.47 -15.47 -4.44
N PRO A 162 -8.74 -15.20 -5.74
CA PRO A 162 -9.76 -14.24 -6.15
C PRO A 162 -11.14 -14.55 -5.57
N GLN A 163 -11.91 -13.52 -5.24
CA GLN A 163 -13.25 -13.62 -4.64
C GLN A 163 -14.26 -12.76 -5.43
N PRO A 164 -14.64 -13.18 -6.66
CA PRO A 164 -15.55 -12.40 -7.52
C PRO A 164 -16.93 -12.17 -6.91
N GLU A 165 -17.38 -13.09 -6.04
CA GLU A 165 -18.66 -13.03 -5.34
C GLU A 165 -18.64 -12.20 -4.04
N ASN A 166 -17.52 -11.53 -3.72
CA ASN A 166 -17.43 -10.73 -2.51
C ASN A 166 -18.33 -9.48 -2.62
N GLU A 167 -19.34 -9.40 -1.76
CA GLU A 167 -20.36 -8.34 -1.75
C GLU A 167 -19.79 -6.91 -1.57
N ASN A 168 -18.60 -6.79 -0.96
CA ASN A 168 -17.98 -5.50 -0.69
C ASN A 168 -17.01 -5.06 -1.79
N ASP A 169 -16.34 -6.01 -2.45
CA ASP A 169 -15.39 -5.78 -3.54
C ASP A 169 -15.23 -7.03 -4.40
N SER A 170 -15.83 -7.06 -5.59
CA SER A 170 -15.69 -8.17 -6.54
C SER A 170 -14.26 -8.40 -7.05
N ASN A 171 -13.33 -7.49 -6.75
CA ASN A 171 -11.91 -7.68 -7.05
C ASN A 171 -11.12 -8.24 -5.85
N ALA A 172 -11.77 -8.52 -4.71
CA ALA A 172 -11.08 -8.96 -3.51
C ALA A 172 -10.20 -10.20 -3.75
N ILE A 173 -8.95 -10.14 -3.27
CA ILE A 173 -8.02 -11.28 -3.31
C ILE A 173 -7.76 -11.72 -1.88
N GLN A 174 -8.28 -12.88 -1.53
CA GLN A 174 -8.04 -13.51 -0.23
C GLN A 174 -6.61 -14.05 -0.17
N VAL A 175 -5.99 -13.94 1.00
CA VAL A 175 -4.67 -14.48 1.31
C VAL A 175 -4.82 -15.66 2.28
N ASN A 176 -4.29 -16.81 1.88
CA ASN A 176 -4.40 -18.08 2.59
C ASN A 176 -3.01 -18.66 2.91
N THR A 177 -2.89 -19.42 4.00
CA THR A 177 -1.69 -20.23 4.27
C THR A 177 -1.60 -21.38 3.27
N ASN A 178 -0.44 -22.05 3.19
CA ASN A 178 -0.30 -23.29 2.39
C ASN A 178 -1.21 -24.45 2.85
N LYS A 179 -1.80 -24.33 4.05
CA LYS A 179 -2.78 -25.29 4.58
C LYS A 179 -4.23 -24.89 4.25
N GLY A 180 -4.43 -23.78 3.52
CA GLY A 180 -5.75 -23.26 3.18
C GLY A 180 -6.41 -22.44 4.29
N GLU A 181 -5.69 -22.08 5.36
CA GLU A 181 -6.25 -21.26 6.44
C GLU A 181 -6.31 -19.80 6.02
N HIS A 182 -7.45 -19.14 6.28
CA HIS A 182 -7.65 -17.75 5.91
C HIS A 182 -6.82 -16.81 6.80
N LEU A 183 -6.05 -15.91 6.17
CA LEU A 183 -5.34 -14.84 6.87
C LEU A 183 -6.02 -13.50 6.71
N GLY A 184 -6.45 -13.14 5.50
CA GLY A 184 -7.00 -11.81 5.23
C GLY A 184 -7.08 -11.53 3.74
N TYR A 185 -6.85 -10.28 3.36
CA TYR A 185 -6.92 -9.81 1.97
C TYR A 185 -5.70 -8.99 1.57
N ILE A 186 -5.44 -8.99 0.26
CA ILE A 186 -4.59 -7.99 -0.39
C ILE A 186 -5.23 -6.60 -0.19
N PRO A 187 -4.43 -5.53 0.02
CA PRO A 187 -4.95 -4.18 0.05
C PRO A 187 -5.76 -3.85 -1.22
N ARG A 188 -6.96 -3.29 -1.00
CA ARG A 188 -7.95 -2.99 -2.06
C ARG A 188 -7.37 -2.29 -3.29
N TYR A 189 -6.49 -1.32 -3.06
CA TYR A 189 -5.85 -0.53 -4.13
C TYR A 189 -4.91 -1.33 -5.05
N TYR A 190 -4.57 -2.58 -4.70
CA TYR A 190 -3.77 -3.48 -5.55
C TYR A 190 -4.59 -4.55 -6.28
N ASN A 191 -5.82 -4.82 -5.82
CA ASN A 191 -6.64 -5.94 -6.30
C ASN A 191 -6.79 -5.99 -7.83
N ARG A 192 -7.24 -4.90 -8.45
CA ARG A 192 -7.50 -4.85 -9.90
C ARG A 192 -6.24 -5.12 -10.73
N ALA A 193 -5.13 -4.48 -10.36
CA ALA A 193 -3.87 -4.63 -11.10
C ALA A 193 -3.30 -6.03 -10.95
N ILE A 194 -3.33 -6.60 -9.74
CA ILE A 194 -2.88 -7.98 -9.50
C ILE A 194 -3.76 -8.97 -10.27
N LEU A 195 -5.09 -8.83 -10.24
CA LEU A 195 -5.98 -9.71 -11.01
C LEU A 195 -5.70 -9.65 -12.52
N ALA A 196 -5.45 -8.45 -13.06
CA ALA A 196 -5.07 -8.30 -14.47
C ALA A 196 -3.78 -9.06 -14.79
N LEU A 197 -2.73 -8.89 -13.98
CA LEU A 197 -1.45 -9.59 -14.16
C LEU A 197 -1.58 -11.11 -14.03
N LEU A 198 -2.37 -11.60 -13.08
CA LEU A 198 -2.65 -13.03 -12.92
C LEU A 198 -3.43 -13.61 -14.11
N SER A 199 -4.34 -12.83 -14.70
CA SER A 199 -5.10 -13.24 -15.90
C SER A 199 -4.23 -13.39 -17.15
N GLU A 200 -3.06 -12.72 -17.20
CA GLU A 200 -2.06 -12.91 -18.25
C GLU A 200 -1.23 -14.20 -18.05
N GLY A 201 -1.48 -14.96 -16.98
CA GLY A 201 -0.77 -16.20 -16.66
C GLY A 201 0.61 -15.99 -16.03
N LEU A 202 0.91 -14.78 -15.54
CA LEU A 202 2.16 -14.51 -14.84
C LEU A 202 2.20 -15.24 -13.50
N SER A 203 3.31 -15.91 -13.21
CA SER A 203 3.54 -16.53 -11.91
C SER A 203 3.71 -15.46 -10.82
N TYR A 204 3.39 -15.81 -9.57
CA TYR A 204 3.58 -14.91 -8.43
C TYR A 204 4.24 -15.63 -7.25
N SER A 205 4.79 -14.84 -6.34
CA SER A 205 5.09 -15.27 -4.98
C SER A 205 4.59 -14.23 -3.99
N CYS A 206 4.04 -14.68 -2.86
CA CYS A 206 3.61 -13.81 -1.76
C CYS A 206 4.26 -14.34 -0.49
N GLN A 207 5.40 -13.78 -0.09
CA GLN A 207 6.21 -14.30 1.00
C GLN A 207 6.03 -13.48 2.27
N VAL A 208 5.88 -14.12 3.42
CA VAL A 208 5.87 -13.44 4.72
C VAL A 208 7.27 -12.90 5.02
N ILE A 209 7.39 -11.59 5.26
CA ILE A 209 8.66 -10.93 5.58
C ILE A 209 8.72 -10.40 7.01
N GLU A 210 7.57 -10.17 7.65
CA GLU A 210 7.49 -9.66 9.02
C GLU A 210 6.22 -10.17 9.70
N ILE A 211 6.32 -10.53 10.99
CA ILE A 211 5.18 -10.92 11.83
C ILE A 211 5.26 -10.15 13.16
N ASN A 212 4.25 -9.33 13.44
CA ASN A 212 4.12 -8.58 14.68
C ASN A 212 2.89 -9.05 15.47
N ARG A 213 3.12 -9.59 16.67
CA ARG A 213 2.05 -10.06 17.57
C ARG A 213 1.77 -9.08 18.71
N LEU A 214 1.84 -7.77 18.42
CA LEU A 214 1.77 -6.69 19.40
C LEU A 214 0.38 -6.02 19.48
N GLY A 215 -0.70 -6.72 19.09
CA GLY A 215 -2.08 -6.22 19.18
C GLY A 215 -2.52 -5.26 18.06
N ASN A 216 -1.61 -4.75 17.23
CA ASN A 216 -1.97 -3.98 16.04
C ASN A 216 -2.25 -4.92 14.84
N CYS A 217 -3.51 -5.33 14.67
CA CYS A 217 -3.89 -6.26 13.60
C CYS A 217 -3.65 -5.72 12.17
N SER A 218 -3.62 -4.39 11.98
CA SER A 218 -3.32 -3.80 10.67
C SER A 218 -1.84 -3.86 10.28
N GLU A 219 -0.96 -4.18 11.22
CA GLU A 219 0.49 -4.30 11.01
C GLU A 219 1.00 -5.68 11.46
N CYS A 220 0.12 -6.68 11.48
CA CYS A 220 0.40 -7.99 12.06
C CYS A 220 1.23 -8.89 11.15
N VAL A 221 0.93 -8.92 9.85
CA VAL A 221 1.64 -9.77 8.87
C VAL A 221 1.99 -8.93 7.67
N LYS A 222 3.29 -8.73 7.43
CA LYS A 222 3.82 -8.04 6.26
C LYS A 222 4.29 -9.07 5.26
N VAL A 223 3.97 -8.87 3.99
CA VAL A 223 4.37 -9.73 2.89
C VAL A 223 5.14 -8.97 1.83
N CYS A 224 6.00 -9.69 1.11
CA CYS A 224 6.58 -9.26 -0.16
C CYS A 224 5.90 -10.02 -1.30
N PHE A 225 5.17 -9.28 -2.13
CA PHE A 225 4.53 -9.79 -3.33
C PHE A 225 5.42 -9.54 -4.54
N ASN A 226 5.65 -10.58 -5.33
CA ASN A 226 6.46 -10.51 -6.54
C ASN A 226 5.72 -11.10 -7.75
N ILE A 227 5.84 -10.43 -8.89
CA ILE A 227 5.55 -10.93 -10.23
C ILE A 227 6.76 -10.62 -11.14
N PRO A 228 7.27 -11.57 -11.94
CA PRO A 228 6.99 -12.99 -11.85
C PRO A 228 7.44 -13.56 -10.49
N SER A 229 7.10 -14.82 -10.20
CA SER A 229 7.57 -15.49 -8.97
C SER A 229 9.10 -15.49 -8.89
N ILE A 230 9.64 -15.15 -7.72
CA ILE A 230 11.07 -15.28 -7.39
C ILE A 230 11.33 -16.41 -6.38
N ALA A 231 10.28 -17.11 -5.95
CA ALA A 231 10.42 -18.27 -5.10
C ALA A 231 11.11 -19.39 -5.89
N LYS A 232 12.13 -20.01 -5.30
CA LYS A 232 12.73 -21.22 -5.88
C LYS A 232 11.73 -22.36 -5.75
N GLU A 233 11.47 -23.06 -6.86
CA GLU A 233 10.74 -24.33 -6.88
C GLU A 233 11.40 -25.39 -6.00
#